data_AF-A0A0T7BQH0-F1
#
_entry.id   AF-A0A0T7BQH0-F1
#
_cell.length_a   1.000
_cell.length_b   1.000
_cell.length_c   1.000
_cell.angle_alpha   90.00
_cell.angle_beta   90.00
_cell.angle_gamma   90.00
#
_symmetry.space_group_name_H-M   'P 1'
#
loop_
_entity.id
_entity.type
_entity.pdbx_description
1 polymer ?
#
loop_
_entity_poly.entity_id
_entity_poly.type
_entity_poly.pdbx_seq_one_letter_code
_entity_poly.pdbx_strand_id
1 'polypeptide(L)'
;MQEVSNYTQELTDRISPIVEKLFKGSSFYTVNLKKQERIEDLVNLFGGLSPEDFRAISEHELTRRIQKLLTLEAVSGTLNDLTPEQLRIFDEAVEGK
;
A
#
# COMPACT_ATOMS: atom_id res chain seq x y z
N MET A 1 -3.63 -22.09 -17.31
CA MET A 1 -3.35 -22.24 -15.86
C MET A 1 -1.91 -21.89 -15.50
N GLN A 2 -0.89 -22.41 -16.19
CA GLN A 2 0.51 -22.09 -15.91
C GLN A 2 0.89 -20.61 -16.13
N GLU A 3 0.41 -19.96 -17.20
CA GLU A 3 0.74 -18.54 -17.46
C GLU A 3 0.20 -17.57 -16.41
N VAL A 4 -1.02 -17.81 -15.91
CA VAL A 4 -1.62 -17.00 -14.83
C VAL A 4 -0.83 -17.17 -13.53
N SER A 5 -0.44 -18.40 -13.20
CA SER A 5 0.40 -18.69 -12.03
C SER A 5 1.76 -18.00 -12.11
N ASN A 6 2.36 -17.94 -13.30
CA ASN A 6 3.66 -17.31 -13.49
C ASN A 6 3.60 -15.79 -13.33
N TYR A 7 2.51 -15.15 -13.79
CA TYR A 7 2.34 -13.71 -13.64
C TYR A 7 2.05 -13.28 -12.20
N THR A 8 1.21 -14.02 -11.48
CA THR A 8 0.98 -13.77 -10.05
C THR A 8 2.27 -13.89 -9.23
N GLN A 9 3.13 -14.85 -9.57
CA GLN A 9 4.44 -14.98 -8.92
C GLN A 9 5.34 -13.79 -9.22
N GLU A 10 5.42 -13.34 -10.49
CA GLU A 10 6.19 -12.15 -10.88
C GLU A 10 5.74 -10.89 -10.13
N LEU A 11 4.42 -10.67 -10.01
CA LEU A 11 3.83 -9.59 -9.22
C LEU A 11 4.31 -9.67 -7.76
N THR A 12 4.17 -10.86 -7.16
CA THR A 12 4.54 -11.11 -5.76
C THR A 12 6.02 -10.86 -5.49
N ASP A 13 6.90 -11.32 -6.40
CA ASP A 13 8.35 -11.19 -6.30
C ASP A 13 8.80 -9.73 -6.35
N ARG A 14 8.10 -8.88 -7.12
CA ARG A 14 8.40 -7.45 -7.21
C ARG A 14 7.77 -6.62 -6.08
N ILE A 15 6.55 -6.97 -5.65
CA ILE A 15 5.78 -6.21 -4.66
C ILE A 15 6.25 -6.49 -3.23
N SER A 16 6.45 -7.78 -2.88
CA SER A 16 6.74 -8.17 -1.50
C SER A 16 7.97 -7.47 -0.91
N PRO A 17 9.13 -7.40 -1.60
CA PRO A 17 10.31 -6.73 -1.05
C PRO A 17 10.10 -5.23 -0.77
N ILE A 18 9.26 -4.56 -1.56
CA ILE A 18 8.93 -3.15 -1.36
C ILE A 18 8.11 -2.99 -0.08
N VAL A 19 7.05 -3.79 0.07
CA VAL A 19 6.20 -3.77 1.27
C VAL A 19 7.01 -4.11 2.51
N GLU A 20 7.90 -5.10 2.44
CA GLU A 20 8.77 -5.45 3.55
C GLU A 20 9.70 -4.33 3.98
N LYS A 21 10.31 -3.63 3.02
CA LYS A 21 11.17 -2.46 3.32
C LYS A 21 10.38 -1.36 4.01
N LEU A 22 9.15 -1.08 3.55
CA LEU A 22 8.29 -0.06 4.16
C LEU A 22 7.90 -0.43 5.60
N PHE A 23 7.46 -1.66 5.84
CA PHE A 23 7.08 -2.15 7.17
C PHE A 23 8.26 -2.25 8.14
N LYS A 24 9.47 -2.55 7.66
CA LYS A 24 10.69 -2.53 8.49
C LYS A 24 11.16 -1.10 8.80
N GLY A 25 10.93 -0.17 7.87
CA GLY A 25 11.43 1.21 7.97
C GLY A 25 10.59 2.12 8.87
N SER A 26 9.33 1.78 9.14
CA SER A 26 8.46 2.59 10.00
C SER A 26 7.38 1.77 10.67
N SER A 27 7.22 1.94 11.98
CA SER A 27 6.11 1.36 12.75
C SER A 27 4.75 1.92 12.33
N PHE A 28 4.72 3.07 11.64
CA PHE A 28 3.50 3.69 11.10
C PHE A 28 2.60 2.70 10.35
N TYR A 29 3.20 1.87 9.48
CA TYR A 29 2.43 0.88 8.71
C TYR A 29 1.93 -0.28 9.58
N THR A 30 2.62 -0.61 10.68
CA THR A 30 2.26 -1.75 11.54
C THR A 30 1.11 -1.47 12.49
N VAL A 31 0.73 -0.20 12.69
CA VAL A 31 -0.37 0.16 13.60
C VAL A 31 -1.70 -0.33 13.04
N ASN A 32 -1.98 -0.02 11.77
CA ASN A 32 -3.30 -0.23 11.17
C ASN A 32 -3.32 -1.18 9.98
N LEU A 33 -2.15 -1.65 9.52
CA LEU A 33 -2.07 -2.55 8.37
C LEU A 33 -1.43 -3.88 8.73
N LYS A 34 -1.94 -4.95 8.13
CA LYS A 34 -1.35 -6.29 8.18
C LYS A 34 -0.55 -6.54 6.91
N LYS A 35 0.77 -6.73 7.06
CA LYS A 35 1.73 -6.83 5.96
C LYS A 35 1.30 -7.83 4.87
N GLN A 36 0.92 -9.04 5.27
CA GLN A 36 0.59 -10.11 4.34
C GLN A 36 -0.68 -9.79 3.53
N GLU A 37 -1.72 -9.29 4.20
CA GLU A 37 -2.96 -8.86 3.53
C GLU A 37 -2.68 -7.71 2.55
N ARG A 38 -1.78 -6.77 2.89
CA ARG A 38 -1.39 -5.68 1.98
C ARG A 38 -0.64 -6.18 0.75
N ILE A 39 0.21 -7.19 0.88
CA ILE A 39 0.90 -7.81 -0.27
C ILE A 39 -0.14 -8.44 -1.20
N GLU A 40 -1.09 -9.21 -0.65
CA GLU A 40 -2.14 -9.86 -1.41
C GLU A 40 -3.04 -8.84 -2.14
N ASP A 41 -3.46 -7.78 -1.46
CA ASP A 41 -4.27 -6.71 -2.05
C ASP A 41 -3.54 -5.98 -3.18
N LEU A 42 -2.26 -5.69 -3.00
CA LEU A 42 -1.44 -5.05 -4.04
C LEU A 42 -1.22 -5.99 -5.23
N VAL A 43 -0.96 -7.28 -5.00
CA VAL A 43 -0.84 -8.28 -6.07
C VAL A 43 -2.16 -8.36 -6.87
N ASN A 44 -3.30 -8.36 -6.18
CA ASN A 44 -4.61 -8.34 -6.83
C ASN A 44 -4.85 -7.04 -7.62
N LEU A 45 -4.50 -5.89 -7.05
CA LEU A 45 -4.65 -4.58 -7.69
C LEU A 45 -3.80 -4.47 -8.97
N PHE A 46 -2.50 -4.78 -8.88
CA PHE A 46 -1.59 -4.74 -10.03
C PHE A 46 -1.82 -5.89 -11.00
N GLY A 47 -2.41 -7.00 -10.57
CA GLY A 47 -2.86 -8.11 -11.42
C GLY A 47 -3.96 -7.72 -12.41
N GLY A 48 -4.64 -6.59 -12.21
CA GLY A 48 -5.55 -6.01 -13.21
C GLY A 48 -4.84 -5.40 -14.42
N LEU A 49 -3.52 -5.19 -14.36
CA LEU A 49 -2.72 -4.73 -15.49
C LEU A 49 -2.28 -5.91 -16.36
N SER A 50 -2.07 -5.65 -17.66
CA SER A 50 -1.40 -6.62 -18.51
C SER A 50 0.05 -6.84 -18.04
N PRO A 51 0.66 -8.02 -18.29
CA PRO A 51 2.05 -8.26 -17.92
C PRO A 51 3.03 -7.24 -18.52
N GLU A 52 2.78 -6.78 -19.76
CA GLU A 52 3.60 -5.75 -20.42
C GLU A 52 3.51 -4.41 -19.69
N ASP A 53 2.30 -3.96 -19.35
CA ASP A 53 2.09 -2.71 -18.64
C ASP A 53 2.73 -2.73 -17.25
N PHE A 54 2.61 -3.84 -16.52
CA PHE A 54 3.22 -3.98 -15.21
C PHE A 54 4.76 -3.99 -15.29
N ARG A 55 5.34 -4.64 -16.31
CA ARG A 55 6.78 -4.66 -16.55
C ARG A 55 7.33 -3.29 -16.97
N ALA A 56 6.52 -2.47 -17.64
CA ALA A 56 6.90 -1.11 -18.00
C ALA A 56 7.02 -0.16 -16.79
N ILE A 57 6.41 -0.50 -15.65
CA ILE A 57 6.55 0.28 -14.41
C ILE A 57 7.96 0.03 -13.85
N SER A 58 8.76 1.09 -13.73
CA SER A 58 10.09 1.02 -13.10
C SER A 58 9.99 0.68 -11.61
N GLU A 59 11.04 0.09 -11.03
CA GLU A 59 11.08 -0.22 -9.58
C GLU A 59 10.82 1.03 -8.71
N HIS A 60 11.41 2.18 -9.09
CA HIS A 60 11.21 3.44 -8.40
C HIS A 60 9.74 3.89 -8.42
N GLU A 61 9.09 3.84 -9.59
CA GLU A 61 7.68 4.24 -9.70
C GLU A 61 6.76 3.24 -9.01
N LEU A 62 7.04 1.94 -9.09
CA LEU A 62 6.30 0.91 -8.36
C LEU A 62 6.40 1.14 -6.85
N THR A 63 7.60 1.41 -6.35
CA THR A 63 7.85 1.74 -4.93
C THR A 63 7.05 2.96 -4.51
N ARG A 64 7.09 4.02 -5.30
CA ARG A 64 6.36 5.27 -5.02
C ARG A 64 4.84 5.05 -4.99
N ARG A 65 4.30 4.25 -5.91
CA ARG A 65 2.85 3.93 -5.95
C ARG A 65 2.43 3.11 -4.73
N ILE A 66 3.17 2.04 -4.41
CA ILE A 66 2.91 1.21 -3.24
C ILE A 66 2.96 2.05 -1.96
N GLN A 67 3.99 2.90 -1.79
CA GLN A 67 4.11 3.76 -0.62
C GLN A 67 2.90 4.69 -0.48
N LYS A 68 2.43 5.31 -1.56
CA LYS A 68 1.24 6.19 -1.53
C LYS A 68 -0.01 5.44 -1.12
N LEU A 69 -0.26 4.26 -1.69
CA LEU A 69 -1.42 3.43 -1.38
C LEU A 69 -1.43 3.04 0.10
N LEU A 70 -0.32 2.48 0.59
CA LEU A 70 -0.21 2.05 1.98
C LEU A 70 -0.26 3.23 2.96
N THR A 71 0.29 4.40 2.58
CA THR A 71 0.19 5.60 3.42
C THR A 71 -1.25 6.07 3.53
N LEU A 72 -1.97 6.12 2.40
CA LEU A 72 -3.38 6.52 2.40
C LEU A 72 -4.22 5.59 3.27
N GLU A 73 -4.04 4.27 3.14
CA GLU A 73 -4.74 3.29 3.96
C GLU A 73 -4.40 3.43 5.45
N ALA A 74 -3.12 3.58 5.80
CA ALA A 74 -2.70 3.75 7.19
C ALA A 74 -3.24 5.04 7.82
N VAL A 75 -3.24 6.16 7.08
CA VAL A 75 -3.86 7.41 7.54
C VAL A 75 -5.37 7.24 7.70
N SER A 76 -6.05 6.64 6.72
CA SER A 76 -7.51 6.44 6.76
C SER A 76 -7.91 5.55 7.95
N GLY A 77 -7.17 4.47 8.19
CA GLY A 77 -7.36 3.63 9.39
C GLY A 77 -7.18 4.42 10.67
N THR A 78 -6.13 5.25 10.75
CA THR A 78 -5.88 6.10 11.93
C THR A 78 -7.01 7.10 12.17
N LEU A 79 -7.53 7.71 11.11
CA LEU A 79 -8.65 8.65 11.20
C LEU A 79 -9.96 7.97 11.64
N ASN A 80 -10.19 6.72 11.22
CA ASN A 80 -11.36 5.94 11.65
C ASN A 80 -11.35 5.60 13.14
N ASP A 81 -10.16 5.56 13.77
CA ASP A 81 -10.02 5.28 15.20
C ASP A 81 -10.23 6.54 16.07
N LEU A 82 -10.35 7.72 15.45
CA LEU A 82 -10.55 8.97 16.18
C LEU A 82 -12.00 9.10 16.67
N THR A 83 -12.15 9.58 17.90
CA THR A 83 -13.44 10.08 18.38
C THR A 83 -13.86 11.33 17.61
N PRO A 84 -15.16 11.69 17.59
CA PRO A 84 -15.62 12.92 16.93
C PRO A 84 -14.88 14.18 17.39
N GLU A 85 -14.53 14.27 18.67
CA GLU A 85 -13.78 15.41 19.21
C GLU A 85 -12.33 15.45 18.70
N GLN A 86 -11.66 14.30 18.62
CA GLN A 86 -10.31 14.21 18.06
C GLN A 86 -10.28 14.50 16.56
N LEU A 87 -11.30 14.04 15.83
CA LEU A 87 -11.44 14.33 14.40
C LEU A 87 -11.61 15.84 14.16
N ARG A 88 -12.42 16.52 14.98
CA ARG A 88 -12.58 17.98 14.91
C ARG A 88 -11.25 18.72 15.12
N ILE A 89 -10.45 18.30 16.10
CA ILE A 89 -9.12 18.88 16.35
C ILE A 89 -8.18 18.65 15.14
N PHE A 90 -8.23 17.45 14.55
CA PHE A 90 -7.45 17.14 13.35
C PHE A 90 -7.87 18.02 12.16
N ASP A 91 -9.18 18.14 11.91
CA ASP A 91 -9.72 18.95 10.82
C ASP A 91 -9.33 20.43 11.00
N GLU A 92 -9.45 20.98 12.21
CA GLU A 92 -9.00 22.35 12.53
C GLU A 92 -7.51 22.56 12.24
N ALA A 93 -6.66 21.61 12.64
CA ALA A 93 -5.21 21.67 12.42
C ALA A 93 -4.82 21.55 10.94
N VAL A 94 -5.56 20.75 10.14
CA VAL A 94 -5.30 20.56 8.71
C VAL A 94 -5.87 21.69 7.86
N GLU A 95 -7.02 22.26 8.24
CA GLU A 95 -7.59 23.44 7.60
C GLU A 95 -6.75 24.70 7.82
N GLY A 96 -5.82 24.68 8.78
CA GLY A 96 -4.91 25.78 9.07
C GLY A 96 -5.59 26.97 9.76
N LYS A 97 -6.61 26.71 10.58
CA LYS A 97 -7.27 27.70 11.42
C LYS A 97 -6.63 27.82 12.80
#